data_AF-A0A7J2LVG9-F1
#
_entry.id   AF-A0A7J2LVG9-F1
#
_cell.length_a   1.000
_cell.length_b   1.000
_cell.length_c   1.000
_cell.angle_alpha   90.00
_cell.angle_beta   90.00
_cell.angle_gamma   90.00
#
_symmetry.space_group_name_H-M   'P 1'
#
loop_
_entity.id
_entity.type
_entity.pdbx_description
1 polymer ?
#
loop_
_entity_poly.entity_id
_entity_poly.type
_entity_poly.pdbx_seq_one_letter_code
_entity_poly.pdbx_strand_id
1 'polypeptide(L)'
;MPNRVRDGMHSKPCFIFGLMFLLIFTITPTVLWVHGQGGEEWRPRQWVEEIIEDISMKNIKEHARVLSSYQSRMTGYPGCEKAANYIYNYLANELGLNVWNWTYNILVPIDHGSTVTVTFPEHKVMKAYALMPNGIQTCKTPPGGLSGRLIYVEDGDPEDFDGFDVNGSIVLMKFNSKGNWVNAMIFGAKAVIFWDTSWTVRGEMDYKSLMAP
;
A
#
# COMPACT_ATOMS: atom_id res chain seq x y z
N MET A 1 51.29 -83.71 20.89
CA MET A 1 50.28 -84.05 19.86
C MET A 1 49.19 -82.98 19.87
N PRO A 2 48.65 -82.52 18.74
CA PRO A 2 49.39 -81.99 17.59
C PRO A 2 48.74 -80.75 16.92
N ASN A 3 49.48 -80.15 15.98
CA ASN A 3 49.04 -79.34 14.82
C ASN A 3 48.56 -77.89 15.11
N ARG A 4 48.98 -76.87 14.36
CA ARG A 4 48.89 -76.79 12.89
C ARG A 4 49.77 -75.68 12.29
N VAL A 5 50.33 -76.02 11.13
CA VAL A 5 51.02 -75.22 10.11
C VAL A 5 50.29 -73.93 9.73
N ARG A 6 51.03 -72.84 9.46
CA ARG A 6 50.91 -72.12 8.17
C ARG A 6 52.06 -71.14 7.89
N ASP A 7 52.78 -71.48 6.82
CA ASP A 7 53.54 -70.59 5.96
C ASP A 7 52.71 -69.40 5.45
N GLY A 8 53.42 -68.32 5.11
CA GLY A 8 53.16 -67.67 3.82
C GLY A 8 52.75 -66.19 3.84
N MET A 9 53.76 -65.36 3.57
CA MET A 9 53.82 -64.53 2.37
C MET A 9 53.03 -63.20 2.31
N HIS A 10 53.82 -62.13 2.31
CA HIS A 10 53.73 -60.94 1.44
C HIS A 10 52.46 -60.06 1.43
N SER A 11 52.56 -58.95 2.17
CA SER A 11 52.41 -57.57 1.70
C SER A 11 51.44 -57.29 0.54
N LYS A 12 50.21 -56.82 0.80
CA LYS A 12 49.48 -55.89 -0.10
C LYS A 12 48.46 -54.97 0.62
N PRO A 13 48.87 -54.04 1.52
CA PRO A 13 47.99 -52.93 1.89
C PRO A 13 47.95 -51.81 0.83
N CYS A 14 48.86 -51.80 -0.16
CA CYS A 14 49.00 -50.72 -1.14
C CYS A 14 47.94 -50.73 -2.26
N PHE A 15 47.32 -51.88 -2.54
CA PHE A 15 46.41 -52.01 -3.69
C PHE A 15 44.98 -51.54 -3.40
N ILE A 16 44.52 -51.65 -2.15
CA ILE A 16 43.14 -51.31 -1.74
C ILE A 16 43.01 -49.78 -1.55
N PHE A 17 44.02 -49.12 -0.99
CA PHE A 17 44.05 -47.66 -0.87
C PHE A 17 44.16 -46.97 -2.24
N GLY A 18 44.88 -47.56 -3.20
CA GLY A 18 44.94 -47.06 -4.58
C GLY A 18 43.59 -47.13 -5.32
N LEU A 19 42.81 -48.19 -5.09
CA LEU A 19 41.50 -48.37 -5.73
C LEU A 19 40.42 -47.40 -5.19
N MET A 20 40.45 -47.10 -3.89
CA MET A 20 39.56 -46.10 -3.28
C MET A 20 39.89 -44.67 -3.75
N PHE A 21 41.16 -44.32 -3.92
CA PHE A 21 41.56 -43.02 -4.47
C PHE A 21 41.13 -42.84 -5.94
N LEU A 22 41.20 -43.92 -6.74
CA LEU A 22 40.74 -43.93 -8.13
C LEU A 22 39.21 -43.76 -8.25
N LEU A 23 38.43 -44.39 -7.37
CA LEU A 23 36.96 -44.22 -7.33
C LEU A 23 36.54 -42.79 -6.92
N ILE A 24 37.25 -42.15 -5.98
CA ILE A 24 37.01 -40.75 -5.60
C ILE A 24 37.36 -39.81 -6.76
N PHE A 25 38.41 -40.09 -7.54
CA PHE A 25 38.78 -39.29 -8.73
C PHE A 25 37.88 -39.50 -9.95
N THR A 26 37.10 -40.58 -10.02
CA THR A 26 36.13 -40.78 -11.11
C THR A 26 34.74 -40.23 -10.80
N ILE A 27 34.40 -40.06 -9.52
CA ILE A 27 33.11 -39.49 -9.08
C ILE A 27 33.21 -37.96 -8.88
N THR A 28 34.39 -37.42 -8.56
CA THR A 28 34.56 -35.97 -8.35
C THR A 28 34.47 -35.10 -9.62
N PRO A 29 34.89 -35.50 -10.84
CA PRO A 29 34.77 -34.62 -12.01
C PRO A 29 33.31 -34.50 -12.47
N THR A 30 32.49 -35.53 -12.27
CA THR A 30 31.06 -35.49 -12.61
C THR A 30 30.26 -34.65 -11.62
N VAL A 31 30.56 -34.75 -10.32
CA VAL A 31 29.91 -33.91 -9.29
C VAL A 31 30.36 -32.45 -9.40
N LEU A 32 31.63 -32.17 -9.75
CA LEU A 32 32.10 -30.80 -9.99
C LEU A 32 31.58 -30.18 -11.29
N TRP A 33 31.30 -30.99 -12.33
CA TRP A 33 30.65 -30.50 -13.55
C TRP A 33 29.16 -30.18 -13.35
N VAL A 34 28.45 -30.96 -12.53
CA VAL A 34 27.04 -30.71 -12.21
C VAL A 34 26.86 -29.43 -11.38
N HIS A 35 27.84 -29.06 -10.56
CA HIS A 35 27.77 -27.84 -9.74
C HIS A 35 28.42 -26.61 -10.39
N GLY A 36 29.13 -26.79 -11.52
CA GLY A 36 29.88 -25.73 -12.20
C GLY A 36 29.22 -25.17 -13.47
N GLN A 37 28.11 -25.75 -13.94
CA GLN A 37 27.39 -25.34 -15.16
C GLN A 37 25.93 -24.99 -14.90
N GLY A 38 25.68 -24.03 -14.01
CA GLY A 38 24.31 -23.59 -13.69
C GLY A 38 24.13 -22.08 -13.50
N GLY A 39 25.13 -21.27 -13.87
CA GLY A 39 24.93 -19.82 -13.93
C GLY A 39 24.29 -19.49 -15.27
N GLU A 40 23.00 -19.12 -15.28
CA GLU A 40 22.40 -18.57 -16.50
C GLU A 40 23.25 -17.41 -17.02
N GLU A 41 23.54 -17.42 -18.32
CA GLU A 41 24.23 -16.31 -18.98
C GLU A 41 23.40 -15.03 -18.79
N TRP A 42 24.06 -13.95 -18.34
CA TRP A 42 23.43 -12.65 -18.11
C TRP A 42 22.87 -12.07 -19.41
N ARG A 43 21.54 -12.12 -19.57
CA ARG A 43 20.83 -11.77 -20.81
C ARG A 43 19.69 -10.77 -20.54
N PRO A 44 20.01 -9.55 -20.07
CA PRO A 44 19.03 -8.61 -19.53
C PRO A 44 17.98 -8.17 -20.56
N ARG A 45 18.34 -8.08 -21.85
CA ARG A 45 17.38 -7.74 -22.90
C ARG A 45 16.32 -8.84 -23.06
N GLN A 46 16.75 -10.10 -23.11
CA GLN A 46 15.87 -11.25 -23.26
C GLN A 46 14.94 -11.38 -22.04
N TRP A 47 15.47 -11.23 -20.83
CA TRP A 47 14.63 -11.25 -19.62
C TRP A 47 13.56 -10.14 -19.62
N VAL A 48 13.89 -8.93 -20.08
CA VAL A 48 12.89 -7.86 -20.20
C VAL A 48 11.81 -8.22 -21.22
N GLU A 49 12.19 -8.80 -22.37
CA GLU A 49 11.25 -9.26 -23.39
C GLU A 49 10.33 -10.35 -22.83
N GLU A 50 10.89 -11.38 -22.18
CA GLU A 50 10.16 -12.46 -21.53
C GLU A 50 9.20 -11.93 -20.44
N ILE A 51 9.67 -11.04 -19.55
CA ILE A 51 8.84 -10.42 -18.51
C ILE A 51 7.67 -9.66 -19.14
N ILE A 52 7.92 -8.88 -20.21
CA ILE A 52 6.86 -8.12 -20.88
C ILE A 52 5.82 -9.06 -21.49
N GLU A 53 6.26 -10.17 -22.10
CA GLU A 53 5.37 -11.18 -22.66
C GLU A 53 4.53 -11.89 -21.59
N ASP A 54 5.08 -12.08 -20.39
CA ASP A 54 4.39 -12.69 -19.25
C ASP A 54 3.39 -11.75 -18.54
N ILE A 55 3.41 -10.43 -18.83
CA ILE A 55 2.46 -9.49 -18.23
C ILE A 55 1.03 -9.79 -18.73
N SER A 56 0.25 -10.37 -17.84
CA SER A 56 -1.16 -10.67 -18.08
C SER A 56 -2.08 -9.52 -17.68
N MET A 57 -2.70 -8.86 -18.67
CA MET A 57 -3.76 -7.86 -18.43
C MET A 57 -4.98 -8.44 -17.70
N LYS A 58 -5.23 -9.75 -17.84
CA LYS A 58 -6.27 -10.47 -17.10
C LYS A 58 -5.94 -10.47 -15.60
N ASN A 59 -4.69 -10.77 -15.24
CA ASN A 59 -4.26 -10.81 -13.84
C ASN A 59 -4.29 -9.40 -13.23
N ILE A 60 -3.82 -8.38 -13.96
CA ILE A 60 -3.88 -6.97 -13.52
C ILE A 60 -5.32 -6.56 -13.19
N LYS A 61 -6.28 -6.85 -14.09
CA LYS A 61 -7.70 -6.55 -13.88
C LYS A 61 -8.25 -7.28 -12.66
N GLU A 62 -7.88 -8.53 -12.44
CA GLU A 62 -8.34 -9.30 -11.30
C GLU A 62 -7.79 -8.76 -9.98
N HIS A 63 -6.49 -8.45 -9.91
CA HIS A 63 -5.90 -7.80 -8.73
C HIS A 63 -6.57 -6.46 -8.41
N ALA A 64 -6.78 -5.63 -9.44
CA ALA A 64 -7.47 -4.35 -9.28
C ALA A 64 -8.90 -4.54 -8.78
N ARG A 65 -9.65 -5.50 -9.32
CA ARG A 65 -11.02 -5.85 -8.89
C ARG A 65 -11.04 -6.31 -7.43
N VAL A 66 -10.14 -7.20 -7.03
CA VAL A 66 -10.10 -7.70 -5.64
C VAL A 66 -9.71 -6.59 -4.67
N LEU A 67 -8.63 -5.86 -4.95
CA LEU A 67 -8.14 -4.80 -4.06
C LEU A 67 -9.13 -3.62 -3.95
N SER A 68 -9.85 -3.29 -5.02
CA SER A 68 -10.89 -2.24 -4.97
C SER A 68 -12.19 -2.69 -4.27
N SER A 69 -12.39 -4.00 -4.08
CA SER A 69 -13.56 -4.53 -3.37
C SER A 69 -13.46 -4.41 -1.84
N TYR A 70 -12.24 -4.30 -1.32
CA TYR A 70 -12.00 -3.97 0.09
C TYR A 70 -12.24 -2.48 0.25
N GLN A 71 -13.18 -2.08 1.14
CA GLN A 71 -13.63 -0.69 1.35
C GLN A 71 -12.49 0.36 1.45
N SER A 72 -12.28 1.02 2.60
CA SER A 72 -11.08 1.84 2.78
C SER A 72 -9.89 0.91 3.00
N ARG A 73 -8.86 1.05 2.16
CA ARG A 73 -7.55 0.42 2.36
C ARG A 73 -6.54 1.34 3.03
N MET A 74 -7.00 2.48 3.58
CA MET A 74 -6.16 3.34 4.39
C MET A 74 -5.68 2.56 5.62
N THR A 75 -4.45 2.82 6.07
CA THR A 75 -3.89 2.17 7.27
C THR A 75 -4.85 2.30 8.45
N GLY A 76 -4.92 1.28 9.31
CA GLY A 76 -5.84 1.24 10.44
C GLY A 76 -7.28 0.83 10.10
N TYR A 77 -7.69 0.84 8.82
CA TYR A 77 -9.01 0.35 8.41
C TYR A 77 -8.98 -1.16 8.09
N PRO A 78 -10.09 -1.89 8.26
CA PRO A 78 -10.15 -3.33 7.97
C PRO A 78 -9.76 -3.70 6.54
N GLY A 79 -9.96 -2.82 5.56
CA GLY A 79 -9.56 -3.07 4.18
C GLY A 79 -8.04 -3.09 3.99
N CYS A 80 -7.26 -2.41 4.83
CA CYS A 80 -5.80 -2.45 4.78
C CYS A 80 -5.29 -3.85 5.14
N GLU A 81 -5.82 -4.46 6.19
CA GLU A 81 -5.46 -5.82 6.61
C GLU A 81 -5.85 -6.86 5.55
N LYS A 82 -7.08 -6.75 5.00
CA LYS A 82 -7.52 -7.61 3.90
C LYS A 82 -6.61 -7.51 2.68
N ALA A 83 -6.19 -6.30 2.32
CA ALA A 83 -5.26 -6.07 1.23
C ALA A 83 -3.88 -6.66 1.51
N ALA A 84 -3.34 -6.48 2.71
CA ALA A 84 -2.06 -7.06 3.11
C ALA A 84 -2.10 -8.60 3.05
N ASN A 85 -3.16 -9.22 3.58
CA ASN A 85 -3.35 -10.67 3.53
C ASN A 85 -3.50 -11.18 2.10
N TYR A 86 -4.21 -10.46 1.24
CA TYR A 86 -4.33 -10.81 -0.18
C TYR A 86 -2.97 -10.80 -0.88
N ILE A 87 -2.18 -9.74 -0.70
CA ILE A 87 -0.84 -9.61 -1.30
C ILE A 87 0.08 -10.71 -0.76
N TYR A 88 0.10 -10.93 0.55
CA TYR A 88 0.90 -11.98 1.17
C TYR A 88 0.57 -13.35 0.58
N ASN A 89 -0.72 -13.72 0.53
CA ASN A 89 -1.14 -15.02 0.04
C ASN A 89 -0.84 -15.20 -1.45
N TYR A 90 -1.03 -14.16 -2.27
CA TYR A 90 -0.69 -14.25 -3.69
C TYR A 90 0.81 -14.46 -3.89
N LEU A 91 1.65 -13.66 -3.22
CA LEU A 91 3.10 -13.79 -3.36
C LEU A 91 3.65 -15.10 -2.78
N ALA A 92 3.18 -15.50 -1.59
CA ALA A 92 3.70 -16.68 -0.90
C ALA A 92 3.12 -17.99 -1.45
N ASN A 93 1.81 -18.06 -1.65
CA ASN A 93 1.13 -19.33 -1.95
C ASN A 93 0.95 -19.55 -3.46
N GLU A 94 0.62 -18.50 -4.23
CA GLU A 94 0.41 -18.65 -5.67
C GLU A 94 1.72 -18.57 -6.45
N LEU A 95 2.64 -17.68 -6.05
CA LEU A 95 3.94 -17.52 -6.72
C LEU A 95 5.08 -18.28 -6.03
N GLY A 96 4.87 -18.84 -4.83
CA GLY A 96 5.90 -19.60 -4.12
C GLY A 96 7.08 -18.75 -3.62
N LEU A 97 6.91 -17.43 -3.49
CA LEU A 97 7.97 -16.54 -3.05
C LEU A 97 8.17 -16.59 -1.53
N ASN A 98 9.36 -16.21 -1.08
CA ASN A 98 9.64 -16.02 0.34
C ASN A 98 9.16 -14.62 0.78
N VAL A 99 8.13 -14.57 1.62
CA VAL A 99 7.41 -13.34 1.99
C VAL A 99 7.36 -13.19 3.51
N TRP A 100 7.57 -11.98 4.01
CA TRP A 100 7.49 -11.65 5.44
C TRP A 100 6.56 -10.46 5.69
N ASN A 101 5.86 -10.51 6.82
CA ASN A 101 5.09 -9.37 7.31
C ASN A 101 5.86 -8.62 8.39
N TRP A 102 5.90 -7.30 8.26
CA TRP A 102 6.53 -6.40 9.22
C TRP A 102 5.45 -5.49 9.81
N THR A 103 5.25 -5.58 11.12
CA THR A 103 4.23 -4.80 11.83
C THR A 103 4.87 -3.73 12.69
N TYR A 104 4.27 -2.55 12.69
CA TYR A 104 4.70 -1.43 13.52
C TYR A 104 3.47 -0.59 13.93
N ASN A 105 3.61 0.12 15.05
CA ASN A 105 2.53 0.94 15.59
C ASN A 105 2.70 2.39 15.12
N ILE A 106 1.61 2.96 14.60
CA ILE A 106 1.53 4.38 14.23
C ILE A 106 0.22 4.97 14.72
N LEU A 107 0.20 6.29 14.92
CA LEU A 107 -1.03 7.03 15.16
C LEU A 107 -1.76 7.23 13.82
N VAL A 108 -3.03 6.82 13.76
CA VAL A 108 -3.84 6.93 12.55
C VAL A 108 -5.19 7.57 12.88
N PRO A 109 -5.65 8.58 12.11
CA PRO A 109 -6.99 9.11 12.24
C PRO A 109 -8.03 8.12 11.70
N ILE A 110 -8.99 7.74 12.53
CA ILE A 110 -10.13 6.91 12.15
C ILE A 110 -11.38 7.79 11.99
N ASP A 111 -11.98 7.75 10.81
CA ASP A 111 -13.24 8.42 10.50
C ASP A 111 -14.40 7.55 11.00
N HIS A 112 -15.13 8.05 12.00
CA HIS A 112 -16.32 7.41 12.54
C HIS A 112 -17.61 7.82 11.79
N GLY A 113 -17.46 8.59 10.70
CA GLY A 113 -18.55 9.13 9.91
C GLY A 113 -18.84 10.58 10.25
N SER A 114 -19.36 11.30 9.26
CA SER A 114 -19.77 12.69 9.36
C SER A 114 -21.12 12.91 8.70
N THR A 115 -21.86 13.90 9.17
CA THR A 115 -23.17 14.27 8.62
C THR A 115 -23.33 15.77 8.57
N VAL A 116 -24.00 16.26 7.53
CA VAL A 116 -24.50 17.63 7.44
C VAL A 116 -26.01 17.59 7.60
N THR A 117 -26.54 18.43 8.48
CA THR A 117 -27.98 18.54 8.69
C THR A 117 -28.44 19.94 8.25
N VAL A 118 -29.29 19.98 7.24
CA VAL A 118 -30.07 21.17 6.90
C VAL A 118 -31.23 21.23 7.88
N THR A 119 -31.32 22.31 8.65
CA THR A 119 -32.39 22.51 9.65
C THR A 119 -33.53 23.37 9.12
N PHE A 120 -33.27 24.16 8.08
CA PHE A 120 -34.22 25.06 7.43
C PHE A 120 -33.83 25.23 5.94
N PRO A 121 -34.80 25.36 5.00
CA PRO A 121 -36.26 25.36 5.20
C PRO A 121 -36.84 23.97 5.46
N GLU A 122 -36.15 22.92 5.06
CA GLU A 122 -36.57 21.53 5.25
C GLU A 122 -35.51 20.77 6.03
N HIS A 123 -35.95 19.97 7.00
CA HIS A 123 -35.03 19.12 7.77
C HIS A 123 -34.51 17.98 6.89
N LYS A 124 -33.22 18.02 6.53
CA LYS A 124 -32.58 17.00 5.71
C LYS A 124 -31.20 16.65 6.25
N VAL A 125 -30.97 15.35 6.48
CA VAL A 125 -29.67 14.83 6.91
C VAL A 125 -28.97 14.20 5.71
N MET A 126 -27.73 14.58 5.49
CA MET A 126 -26.89 14.07 4.41
C MET A 126 -25.59 13.53 4.99
N LYS A 127 -25.13 12.41 4.44
CA LYS A 127 -23.80 11.89 4.76
C LYS A 127 -22.75 12.85 4.22
N ALA A 128 -21.77 13.16 5.04
CA ALA A 128 -20.57 13.88 4.64
C ALA A 128 -19.35 12.97 4.84
N TYR A 129 -18.26 13.31 4.14
CA TYR A 129 -17.00 12.61 4.23
C TYR A 129 -15.97 13.59 4.78
N ALA A 130 -15.28 13.21 5.86
CA ALA A 130 -14.20 14.00 6.40
C ALA A 130 -13.03 14.03 5.39
N LEU A 131 -12.38 15.18 5.26
CA LEU A 131 -11.11 15.27 4.56
C LEU A 131 -10.00 14.61 5.38
N MET A 132 -8.89 14.31 4.71
CA MET A 132 -7.67 13.91 5.40
C MET A 132 -7.26 15.03 6.37
N PRO A 133 -6.94 14.70 7.63
CA PRO A 133 -6.52 15.69 8.61
C PRO A 133 -5.34 16.54 8.13
N ASN A 134 -5.35 17.79 8.56
CA ASN A 134 -4.22 18.68 8.38
C ASN A 134 -3.22 18.42 9.50
N GLY A 135 -2.26 17.53 9.24
CA GLY A 135 -1.34 17.01 10.25
C GLY A 135 -2.10 16.30 11.38
N ILE A 136 -1.98 16.80 12.60
CA ILE A 136 -2.72 16.27 13.77
C ILE A 136 -4.14 16.83 13.89
N GLN A 137 -4.49 17.89 13.14
CA GLN A 137 -5.79 18.53 13.25
C GLN A 137 -6.82 17.80 12.41
N THR A 138 -7.65 17.00 13.08
CA THR A 138 -8.76 16.26 12.46
C THR A 138 -9.91 17.18 12.06
N CYS A 139 -10.67 16.80 11.03
CA CYS A 139 -11.90 17.50 10.62
C CYS A 139 -13.09 17.30 11.60
N LYS A 140 -12.81 17.15 12.90
CA LYS A 140 -13.80 16.85 13.94
C LYS A 140 -14.47 18.13 14.44
N THR A 141 -15.79 18.10 14.59
CA THR A 141 -16.56 19.14 15.27
C THR A 141 -16.56 18.94 16.79
N PRO A 142 -16.80 20.01 17.59
CA PRO A 142 -17.02 19.87 19.03
C PRO A 142 -18.18 18.91 19.35
N PRO A 143 -18.25 18.37 20.58
CA PRO A 143 -19.44 17.64 21.04
C PRO A 143 -20.72 18.48 20.81
N GLY A 144 -21.74 17.87 20.20
CA GLY A 144 -22.97 18.57 19.80
C GLY A 144 -22.93 19.17 18.39
N GLY A 145 -21.81 19.10 17.69
CA GLY A 145 -21.66 19.57 16.32
C GLY A 145 -21.43 21.08 16.21
N LEU A 146 -21.60 21.60 15.00
CA LEU A 146 -21.46 23.01 14.68
C LEU A 146 -22.65 23.46 13.83
N SER A 147 -23.10 24.70 14.04
CA SER A 147 -24.22 25.28 13.30
C SER A 147 -23.96 26.74 12.92
N GLY A 148 -24.47 27.13 11.76
CA GLY A 148 -24.34 28.47 11.19
C GLY A 148 -25.16 28.60 9.91
N ARG A 149 -25.31 29.85 9.43
CA ARG A 149 -25.92 30.14 8.14
C ARG A 149 -25.07 29.51 7.03
N LEU A 150 -25.68 28.84 6.07
CA LEU A 150 -24.96 28.33 4.90
C LEU A 150 -24.81 29.46 3.87
N ILE A 151 -23.58 29.70 3.40
CA ILE A 151 -23.32 30.59 2.26
C ILE A 151 -22.57 29.82 1.18
N TYR A 152 -22.88 30.10 -0.09
CA TYR A 152 -22.21 29.48 -1.23
C TYR A 152 -21.30 30.50 -1.91
N VAL A 153 -20.02 30.16 -2.09
CA VAL A 153 -18.97 31.10 -2.53
C VAL A 153 -18.17 30.57 -3.72
N GLU A 154 -18.81 29.85 -4.64
CA GLU A 154 -18.17 29.36 -5.86
C GLU A 154 -16.79 28.69 -5.63
N ASP A 155 -15.71 29.32 -6.10
CA ASP A 155 -14.33 28.85 -6.01
C ASP A 155 -13.59 29.44 -4.79
N GLY A 156 -14.24 30.33 -4.04
CA GLY A 156 -13.74 30.94 -2.80
C GLY A 156 -12.64 31.96 -3.05
N ASP A 157 -12.63 32.60 -4.21
CA ASP A 157 -11.81 33.78 -4.43
C ASP A 157 -12.31 34.91 -3.51
N PRO A 158 -11.47 35.87 -3.11
CA PRO A 158 -11.88 36.93 -2.16
C PRO A 158 -13.16 37.65 -2.57
N GLU A 159 -13.35 37.89 -3.87
CA GLU A 159 -14.52 38.57 -4.44
C GLU A 159 -15.81 37.73 -4.33
N ASP A 160 -15.71 36.39 -4.24
CA ASP A 160 -16.87 35.50 -4.08
C ASP A 160 -17.55 35.68 -2.70
N PHE A 161 -16.88 36.35 -1.76
CA PHE A 161 -17.42 36.66 -0.44
C PHE A 161 -18.10 38.03 -0.37
N ASP A 162 -18.04 38.84 -1.44
CA ASP A 162 -18.61 40.17 -1.44
C ASP A 162 -20.13 40.15 -1.20
N GLY A 163 -20.58 40.98 -0.26
CA GLY A 163 -21.99 41.06 0.14
C GLY A 163 -22.45 39.96 1.10
N PHE A 164 -21.59 39.01 1.47
CA PHE A 164 -21.90 38.01 2.49
C PHE A 164 -21.40 38.42 3.89
N ASP A 165 -22.22 38.16 4.90
CA ASP A 165 -21.82 38.15 6.30
C ASP A 165 -21.26 36.76 6.65
N VAL A 166 -19.94 36.62 6.48
CA VAL A 166 -19.22 35.34 6.56
C VAL A 166 -18.93 34.90 7.99
N ASN A 167 -18.77 35.85 8.91
CA ASN A 167 -18.39 35.53 10.28
C ASN A 167 -19.45 34.68 10.97
N GLY A 168 -19.06 33.52 11.48
CA GLY A 168 -19.97 32.58 12.13
C GLY A 168 -20.79 31.68 11.18
N SER A 169 -20.61 31.82 9.86
CA SER A 169 -21.28 31.02 8.83
C SER A 169 -20.64 29.65 8.63
N ILE A 170 -21.31 28.79 7.86
CA ILE A 170 -20.75 27.59 7.25
C ILE A 170 -20.65 27.87 5.75
N VAL A 171 -19.48 27.68 5.17
CA VAL A 171 -19.24 27.96 3.75
C VAL A 171 -19.38 26.70 2.93
N LEU A 172 -20.12 26.76 1.83
CA LEU A 172 -20.18 25.77 0.78
C LEU A 172 -19.35 26.26 -0.41
N MET A 173 -18.40 25.46 -0.88
CA MET A 173 -17.57 25.84 -2.04
C MET A 173 -17.16 24.64 -2.89
N LYS A 174 -16.83 24.88 -4.15
CA LYS A 174 -16.39 23.82 -5.08
C LYS A 174 -15.15 23.11 -4.54
N PHE A 175 -15.05 21.80 -4.73
CA PHE A 175 -13.85 21.06 -4.32
C PHE A 175 -12.59 21.50 -5.08
N ASN A 176 -12.69 21.70 -6.40
CA ASN A 176 -11.57 22.11 -7.26
C ASN A 176 -11.27 23.61 -7.18
N SER A 177 -10.97 24.08 -5.98
CA SER A 177 -10.73 25.48 -5.60
C SER A 177 -9.34 25.69 -4.98
N LYS A 178 -8.42 24.72 -5.12
CA LYS A 178 -7.08 24.76 -4.51
C LYS A 178 -7.15 25.13 -3.02
N GLY A 179 -6.34 26.11 -2.58
CA GLY A 179 -6.24 26.55 -1.19
C GLY A 179 -7.27 27.62 -0.77
N ASN A 180 -8.22 27.98 -1.64
CA ASN A 180 -9.12 29.12 -1.42
C ASN A 180 -10.03 28.99 -0.19
N TRP A 181 -10.23 27.76 0.32
CA TRP A 181 -10.95 27.52 1.58
C TRP A 181 -10.36 28.27 2.78
N VAL A 182 -9.08 28.65 2.71
CA VAL A 182 -8.42 29.49 3.73
C VAL A 182 -9.08 30.87 3.80
N ASN A 183 -9.56 31.43 2.68
CA ASN A 183 -10.25 32.73 2.67
C ASN A 183 -11.52 32.67 3.52
N ALA A 184 -12.30 31.60 3.41
CA ALA A 184 -13.47 31.38 4.26
C ALA A 184 -13.11 31.42 5.74
N MET A 185 -12.00 30.76 6.12
CA MET A 185 -11.53 30.76 7.51
C MET A 185 -11.03 32.14 7.95
N ILE A 186 -10.30 32.87 7.10
CA ILE A 186 -9.84 34.24 7.37
C ILE A 186 -11.03 35.17 7.63
N PHE A 187 -12.11 35.03 6.87
CA PHE A 187 -13.33 35.83 7.02
C PHE A 187 -14.26 35.36 8.16
N GLY A 188 -13.82 34.39 8.97
CA GLY A 188 -14.50 33.97 10.19
C GLY A 188 -15.57 32.89 9.98
N ALA A 189 -15.57 32.18 8.86
CA ALA A 189 -16.40 30.98 8.72
C ALA A 189 -16.02 29.95 9.79
N LYS A 190 -17.02 29.26 10.32
CA LYS A 190 -16.84 28.22 11.34
C LYS A 190 -16.46 26.87 10.75
N ALA A 191 -16.85 26.62 9.51
CA ALA A 191 -16.59 25.38 8.79
C ALA A 191 -16.71 25.60 7.29
N VAL A 192 -16.05 24.72 6.53
CA VAL A 192 -16.16 24.63 5.07
C VAL A 192 -16.70 23.25 4.71
N ILE A 193 -17.70 23.22 3.85
CA ILE A 193 -18.24 22.04 3.19
C ILE A 193 -17.84 22.15 1.73
N PHE A 194 -17.13 21.15 1.23
CA PHE A 194 -16.87 21.04 -0.20
C PHE A 194 -18.00 20.26 -0.87
N TRP A 195 -18.47 20.77 -2.00
CA TRP A 195 -19.39 20.03 -2.85
C TRP A 195 -18.72 19.62 -4.15
N ASP A 196 -19.28 18.55 -4.71
CA ASP A 196 -18.67 17.74 -5.74
C ASP A 196 -18.47 18.51 -7.05
N THR A 197 -17.41 18.12 -7.76
CA THR A 197 -17.14 18.53 -9.13
C THR A 197 -17.15 17.26 -9.96
N SER A 198 -17.75 17.29 -11.16
CA SER A 198 -17.87 16.11 -12.05
C SER A 198 -16.53 15.42 -12.38
N TRP A 199 -15.41 16.07 -12.08
CA TRP A 199 -14.06 15.54 -12.10
C TRP A 199 -13.23 16.19 -10.98
N THR A 200 -12.18 15.52 -10.51
CA THR A 200 -11.15 16.09 -9.61
C THR A 200 -9.81 15.40 -9.86
N VAL A 201 -8.73 15.99 -9.34
CA VAL A 201 -7.38 15.40 -9.39
C VAL A 201 -6.77 15.38 -8.00
N ARG A 202 -5.83 14.46 -7.75
CA ARG A 202 -5.16 14.33 -6.44
C ARG A 202 -4.57 15.66 -5.94
N GLY A 203 -4.03 16.48 -6.84
CA GLY A 203 -3.47 17.79 -6.49
C GLY A 203 -4.48 18.74 -5.81
N GLU A 204 -5.76 18.69 -6.17
CA GLU A 204 -6.80 19.51 -5.52
C GLU A 204 -6.98 19.14 -4.04
N MET A 205 -6.86 17.84 -3.72
CA MET A 205 -6.88 17.35 -2.34
C MET A 205 -5.67 17.83 -1.55
N ASP A 206 -4.48 17.83 -2.16
CA ASP A 206 -3.24 18.24 -1.50
C ASP A 206 -3.31 19.72 -1.04
N TYR A 207 -4.03 20.59 -1.75
CA TYR A 207 -4.27 21.98 -1.34
C TYR A 207 -5.24 22.18 -0.17
N LYS A 208 -5.93 21.12 0.30
CA LYS A 208 -6.83 21.20 1.46
C LYS A 208 -6.10 21.02 2.78
N SER A 209 -4.82 20.64 2.74
CA SER A 209 -3.94 20.67 3.90
C SER A 209 -3.12 21.94 3.90
N LEU A 210 -3.00 22.59 5.05
CA LEU A 210 -1.88 23.50 5.28
C LEU A 210 -0.69 22.62 5.65
N MET A 211 0.53 22.96 5.25
CA MET A 211 1.69 22.34 5.87
C MET A 211 1.88 23.02 7.22
N ALA A 212 1.22 22.51 8.25
CA ALA A 212 1.55 22.89 9.62
C ALA A 212 2.97 22.36 9.93
N PRO A 213 3.89 23.20 10.43
CA PRO A 213 5.22 22.75 10.85
C PRO A 213 5.16 21.71 11.97
#